data_AF-A0A423UPY0-F1
#
_entry.id   AF-A0A423UPY0-F1
#
_cell.length_a   1.000
_cell.length_b   1.000
_cell.length_c   1.000
_cell.angle_alpha   90.00
_cell.angle_beta   90.00
_cell.angle_gamma   90.00
#
_symmetry.space_group_name_H-M   'P 1'
#
loop_
_entity.id
_entity.type
_entity.pdbx_description
1 polymer ?
#
loop_
_entity_poly.entity_id
_entity_poly.type
_entity_poly.pdbx_seq_one_letter_code
_entity_poly.pdbx_strand_id
1 'polypeptide(L)'
;MLTIHAAPLVLAVGAAAVADGAVAVDGDRIAALGPYEEVAAAHPAARVRRWPGLLTPGLRQDRARELLTRCYHPDPREADELGELPLWGEKFDQLAATMDATRRAGSVRRGLQRMLRHGTTQVAGPFGADDPALRTAVARSGLVVQVAPSPVPVRDGVPDLDPFAAGGDLARTAHGPLTVGGRADLAVFDVPDEAALYGGGPRPCVATVLAGRLVHRAR
;
A
#
# COMPACT_ATOMS: atom_id res chain seq x y z
N MET A 1 16.88 11.93 9.42
CA MET A 1 16.43 11.83 10.83
C MET A 1 15.87 10.44 11.01
N LEU A 2 16.51 9.64 11.86
CA LEU A 2 16.11 8.28 12.15
C LEU A 2 14.76 8.27 12.90
N THR A 3 13.84 7.42 12.45
CA THR A 3 12.50 7.27 13.04
C THR A 3 12.25 5.81 13.42
N ILE A 4 11.84 5.56 14.65
CA ILE A 4 11.40 4.25 15.13
C ILE A 4 9.89 4.14 14.94
N HIS A 5 9.44 3.14 14.19
CA HIS A 5 8.05 2.73 14.09
C HIS A 5 7.82 1.53 15.00
N ALA A 6 7.10 1.72 16.10
CA ALA A 6 6.81 0.69 17.09
C ALA A 6 5.34 0.27 17.03
N ALA A 7 5.06 -1.02 17.23
CA ALA A 7 3.71 -1.58 17.24
C ALA A 7 3.65 -2.77 18.21
N PRO A 8 2.46 -3.10 18.75
CA PRO A 8 2.25 -4.31 19.56
C PRO A 8 2.78 -5.60 18.92
N LEU A 9 2.72 -5.71 17.59
CA LEU A 9 3.29 -6.83 16.86
C LEU A 9 3.92 -6.39 15.53
N VAL A 10 5.13 -6.84 15.27
CA VAL A 10 5.81 -6.68 13.97
C VAL A 10 5.89 -8.03 13.26
N LEU A 11 5.30 -8.10 12.07
CA LEU A 11 5.33 -9.27 11.19
C LEU A 11 6.32 -9.01 10.05
N ALA A 12 7.59 -9.38 10.24
CA ALA A 12 8.65 -9.10 9.27
C ALA A 12 8.53 -9.90 7.96
N VAL A 13 7.75 -10.99 7.96
CA VAL A 13 7.68 -12.04 6.91
C VAL A 13 9.00 -12.80 6.79
N GLY A 14 8.95 -14.14 6.75
CA GLY A 14 10.15 -14.98 6.66
C GLY A 14 11.02 -15.03 7.94
N ALA A 15 10.58 -14.37 9.02
CA ALA A 15 11.16 -14.43 10.36
C ALA A 15 10.03 -14.48 11.40
N ALA A 16 10.37 -14.84 12.64
CA ALA A 16 9.41 -14.88 13.74
C ALA A 16 8.80 -13.48 13.99
N ALA A 17 7.52 -13.47 14.36
CA ALA A 17 6.85 -12.25 14.78
C ALA A 17 7.52 -11.67 16.05
N VAL A 18 7.59 -10.35 16.12
CA VAL A 18 8.20 -9.66 17.27
C VAL A 18 7.10 -8.96 18.05
N ALA A 19 6.79 -9.49 19.23
CA ALA A 19 5.90 -8.84 20.20
C ALA A 19 6.56 -7.57 20.73
N ASP A 20 5.76 -6.52 20.90
CA ASP A 20 6.22 -5.17 21.24
C ASP A 20 7.42 -4.74 20.37
N GLY A 21 7.32 -5.03 19.08
CA GLY A 21 8.39 -4.85 18.12
C GLY A 21 8.52 -3.42 17.58
N ALA A 22 9.66 -3.15 16.97
CA ALA A 22 9.91 -1.89 16.29
C ALA A 22 10.83 -2.05 15.06
N VAL A 23 10.66 -1.09 14.14
CA VAL A 23 11.50 -0.91 12.96
C VAL A 23 12.10 0.49 13.00
N ALA A 24 13.42 0.59 13.13
CA ALA A 24 14.14 1.84 12.96
C ALA A 24 14.39 2.10 11.48
N VAL A 25 14.07 3.30 11.02
CA VAL A 25 14.21 3.73 9.63
C VAL A 25 15.13 4.94 9.58
N ASP A 26 16.20 4.86 8.78
CA ASP A 26 17.09 5.97 8.45
C ASP A 26 17.08 6.24 6.94
N GLY A 27 16.73 7.46 6.56
CA GLY A 27 16.50 7.81 5.16
C GLY A 27 15.43 6.92 4.54
N ASP A 28 15.81 6.14 3.53
CA ASP A 28 14.96 5.16 2.86
C ASP A 28 15.22 3.70 3.28
N ARG A 29 16.04 3.47 4.32
CA ARG A 29 16.49 2.14 4.76
C ARG A 29 16.07 1.78 6.17
N ILE A 30 15.90 0.48 6.38
CA ILE A 30 15.72 -0.12 7.71
C ILE A 30 17.09 -0.18 8.39
N ALA A 31 17.26 0.53 9.50
CA ALA A 31 18.49 0.58 10.28
C ALA A 31 18.53 -0.53 11.36
N ALA A 32 17.38 -0.87 11.94
CA ALA A 32 17.24 -1.95 12.92
C ALA A 32 15.81 -2.49 12.93
N LEU A 33 15.67 -3.75 13.33
CA LEU A 33 14.40 -4.47 13.47
C LEU A 33 14.54 -5.40 14.68
N GLY A 34 13.60 -5.34 15.62
CA GLY A 34 13.65 -6.15 16.84
C GLY A 34 12.69 -5.65 17.92
N PRO A 35 12.83 -6.13 19.17
CA PRO A 35 12.05 -5.63 20.30
C PRO A 35 12.22 -4.11 20.46
N TYR A 36 11.13 -3.41 20.78
CA TYR A 36 11.12 -1.95 20.87
C TYR A 36 12.20 -1.40 21.81
N GLU A 37 12.35 -2.00 23.00
CA GLU A 37 13.31 -1.52 24.00
C GLU A 37 14.76 -1.62 23.51
N GLU A 38 15.12 -2.70 22.81
CA GLU A 38 16.45 -2.88 22.23
C GLU A 38 16.71 -1.87 21.10
N VAL A 39 15.75 -1.69 20.20
CA VAL A 39 15.84 -0.73 19.08
C VAL A 39 15.91 0.71 19.61
N ALA A 40 15.14 1.05 20.64
CA ALA A 40 15.14 2.38 21.25
C ALA A 40 16.45 2.66 22.01
N ALA A 41 16.99 1.67 22.73
CA ALA A 41 18.28 1.80 23.41
C ALA A 41 19.45 1.99 22.44
N ALA A 42 19.42 1.31 21.28
CA ALA A 42 20.40 1.48 20.22
C ALA A 42 20.32 2.84 19.51
N HIS A 43 19.15 3.48 19.53
CA HIS A 43 18.88 4.75 18.84
C HIS A 43 18.15 5.77 19.74
N PRO A 44 18.78 6.25 20.84
CA PRO A 44 18.10 7.05 21.86
C PRO A 44 17.64 8.43 21.37
N ALA A 45 18.27 8.97 20.32
CA ALA A 45 17.90 10.25 19.72
C ALA A 45 16.84 10.12 18.61
N ALA A 46 16.35 8.91 18.33
CA ALA A 46 15.39 8.66 17.27
C ALA A 46 14.03 9.28 17.57
N ARG A 47 13.34 9.75 16.54
CA ARG A 47 11.92 10.08 16.66
C ARG A 47 11.13 8.78 16.81
N VAL A 48 10.34 8.64 17.87
CA VAL A 48 9.48 7.47 18.07
C VAL A 48 8.06 7.74 17.55
N ARG A 49 7.50 6.77 16.82
CA ARG A 49 6.10 6.70 16.41
C ARG A 49 5.54 5.36 16.88
N ARG A 50 4.59 5.43 17.82
CA ARG A 50 3.85 4.26 18.28
C ARG A 50 2.56 4.14 17.49
N TRP A 51 2.28 2.92 17.04
CA TRP A 51 1.10 2.60 16.25
C TRP A 51 0.26 1.53 16.97
N PRO A 52 -1.06 1.50 16.75
CA PRO A 52 -1.89 0.40 17.20
C PRO A 52 -1.71 -0.83 16.30
N GLY A 53 -2.05 -2.00 16.83
CA GLY A 53 -2.14 -3.25 16.08
C GLY A 53 -0.81 -3.77 15.52
N LEU A 54 -0.79 -3.98 14.20
CA LEU A 54 0.26 -4.70 13.49
C LEU A 54 1.09 -3.79 12.59
N LEU A 55 2.40 -4.03 12.53
CA LEU A 55 3.28 -3.49 11.51
C LEU A 55 3.79 -4.62 10.61
N THR A 56 3.68 -4.43 9.30
CA THR A 56 4.08 -5.39 8.27
C THR A 56 4.97 -4.71 7.23
N PRO A 57 5.66 -5.46 6.34
CA PRO A 57 6.11 -4.91 5.08
C PRO A 57 4.94 -4.29 4.31
N GLY A 58 5.26 -3.30 3.48
CA GLY A 58 4.30 -2.73 2.54
C GLY A 58 3.79 -3.78 1.55
N LEU A 59 2.54 -3.59 1.14
CA LEU A 59 1.80 -4.57 0.35
C LEU A 59 1.95 -4.34 -1.16
N ARG A 60 1.77 -5.42 -1.93
CA ARG A 60 1.72 -5.41 -3.39
C ARG A 60 0.27 -5.41 -3.88
N GLN A 61 -0.06 -4.47 -4.74
CA GLN A 61 -1.34 -4.43 -5.45
C GLN A 61 -1.19 -5.08 -6.83
N ASP A 62 -1.59 -6.36 -6.92
CA ASP A 62 -1.51 -7.18 -8.12
C ASP A 62 -2.44 -6.69 -9.25
N ARG A 63 -3.58 -6.07 -8.92
CA ARG A 63 -4.57 -5.55 -9.89
C ARG A 63 -4.40 -4.06 -10.17
N ALA A 64 -3.24 -3.48 -9.85
CA ALA A 64 -3.00 -2.04 -9.96
C ALA A 64 -3.28 -1.50 -11.37
N ARG A 65 -2.86 -2.20 -12.43
CA ARG A 65 -3.14 -1.78 -13.80
C ARG A 65 -4.63 -1.68 -14.08
N GLU A 66 -5.40 -2.67 -13.66
CA GLU A 66 -6.85 -2.69 -13.85
C GLU A 66 -7.52 -1.57 -13.05
N LEU A 67 -7.18 -1.43 -11.77
CA LEU A 67 -7.67 -0.35 -10.91
C LEU A 67 -7.39 1.05 -11.46
N LEU A 68 -6.30 1.24 -12.21
CA LEU A 68 -5.93 2.54 -12.77
C LEU A 68 -6.45 2.76 -14.19
N THR A 69 -6.81 1.69 -14.92
CA THR A 69 -7.14 1.79 -16.36
C THR A 69 -8.56 1.38 -16.72
N ARG A 70 -9.21 0.59 -15.86
CA ARG A 70 -10.57 0.06 -16.01
C ARG A 70 -11.49 0.44 -14.86
N CYS A 71 -11.04 1.36 -14.01
CA CYS A 71 -11.86 1.95 -12.96
C CYS A 71 -11.76 3.47 -13.00
N TYR A 72 -12.84 4.12 -12.56
CA TYR A 72 -12.85 5.54 -12.26
C TYR A 72 -12.84 5.73 -10.74
N HIS A 73 -11.93 6.58 -10.26
CA HIS A 73 -11.86 6.99 -8.86
C HIS A 73 -12.46 8.39 -8.74
N PRO A 74 -13.69 8.54 -8.24
CA PRO A 74 -14.38 9.84 -8.18
C PRO A 74 -13.58 10.90 -7.42
N ASP A 75 -13.64 12.14 -7.92
CA ASP A 75 -13.21 13.31 -7.15
C ASP A 75 -14.17 13.51 -5.97
N PRO A 76 -13.71 13.98 -4.80
CA PRO A 76 -14.62 14.30 -3.70
C PRO A 76 -15.73 15.27 -4.06
N ARG A 77 -15.54 16.13 -5.07
CA ARG A 77 -16.57 17.04 -5.58
C ARG A 77 -17.68 16.33 -6.37
N GLU A 78 -17.43 15.12 -6.85
CA GLU A 78 -18.37 14.28 -7.59
C GLU A 78 -19.07 13.26 -6.68
N ALA A 79 -18.81 13.29 -5.37
CA ALA A 79 -19.28 12.26 -4.43
C ALA A 79 -20.81 12.16 -4.39
N ASP A 80 -21.53 13.28 -4.47
CA ASP A 80 -22.99 13.30 -4.46
C ASP A 80 -23.60 12.65 -5.72
N GLU A 81 -22.89 12.66 -6.84
CA GLU A 81 -23.35 12.13 -8.13
C GLU A 81 -22.87 10.69 -8.36
N LEU A 82 -21.59 10.42 -8.09
CA LEU A 82 -20.91 9.18 -8.46
C LEU A 82 -20.61 8.27 -7.27
N GLY A 83 -20.79 8.77 -6.05
CA GLY A 83 -20.37 8.10 -4.82
C GLY A 83 -18.86 8.17 -4.58
N GLU A 84 -18.41 7.55 -3.49
CA GLU A 84 -17.01 7.59 -3.06
C GLU A 84 -16.19 6.36 -3.47
N LEU A 85 -16.86 5.29 -3.90
CA LEU A 85 -16.25 4.03 -4.28
C LEU A 85 -15.78 4.05 -5.74
N PRO A 86 -14.75 3.27 -6.10
CA PRO A 86 -14.34 3.12 -7.50
C PRO A 86 -15.50 2.62 -8.37
N LEU A 87 -15.73 3.28 -9.50
CA LEU A 87 -16.64 2.81 -10.54
C LEU A 87 -15.89 1.87 -11.48
N TRP A 88 -16.52 0.78 -11.90
CA TRP A 88 -15.94 -0.27 -12.73
C TRP A 88 -17.02 -0.86 -13.65
N GLY A 89 -16.61 -1.69 -14.61
CA GLY A 89 -17.52 -2.34 -15.57
C GLY A 89 -18.34 -1.32 -16.36
N GLU A 90 -19.63 -1.60 -16.56
CA GLU A 90 -20.51 -0.76 -17.39
C GLU A 90 -20.54 0.71 -16.95
N LYS A 91 -20.52 0.98 -15.63
CA LYS A 91 -20.48 2.36 -15.10
C LYS A 91 -19.21 3.09 -15.49
N PHE A 92 -18.07 2.38 -15.50
CA PHE A 92 -16.82 2.94 -15.99
C PHE A 92 -16.87 3.16 -17.49
N ASP A 93 -17.40 2.20 -18.26
CA ASP A 93 -17.45 2.28 -19.72
C ASP A 93 -18.31 3.46 -20.21
N GLN A 94 -19.49 3.65 -19.61
CA GLN A 94 -20.38 4.79 -19.87
C GLN A 94 -19.67 6.13 -19.60
N LEU A 95 -18.96 6.21 -18.47
CA LEU A 95 -18.22 7.41 -18.10
C LEU A 95 -17.02 7.64 -19.01
N ALA A 96 -16.28 6.58 -19.34
CA ALA A 96 -15.07 6.64 -20.16
C ALA A 96 -15.36 7.11 -21.58
N ALA A 97 -16.56 6.84 -22.11
CA ALA A 97 -16.98 7.29 -23.44
C ALA A 97 -17.01 8.82 -23.60
N THR A 98 -17.15 9.56 -22.50
CA THR A 98 -17.24 11.04 -22.51
C THR A 98 -16.13 11.73 -21.70
N MET A 99 -15.22 10.95 -21.10
CA MET A 99 -14.20 11.45 -20.19
C MET A 99 -13.00 12.02 -20.94
N ASP A 100 -12.62 13.26 -20.61
CA ASP A 100 -11.39 13.86 -21.10
C ASP A 100 -10.12 13.32 -20.41
N ALA A 101 -8.96 13.64 -20.99
CA ALA A 101 -7.66 13.21 -20.49
C ALA A 101 -7.33 13.77 -19.09
N THR A 102 -7.82 14.96 -18.74
CA THR A 102 -7.55 15.62 -17.46
C THR A 102 -8.28 14.90 -16.32
N ARG A 103 -9.58 14.62 -16.51
CA ARG A 103 -10.43 13.86 -15.60
C ARG A 103 -9.90 12.43 -15.44
N ARG A 104 -9.46 11.81 -16.54
CA ARG A 104 -8.78 10.50 -16.51
C ARG A 104 -7.50 10.52 -15.69
N ALA A 105 -6.62 11.50 -15.91
CA ALA A 105 -5.39 11.63 -15.13
C ALA A 105 -5.65 11.93 -13.65
N GLY A 106 -6.71 12.68 -13.33
CA GLY A 106 -7.22 12.88 -11.98
C GLY A 106 -7.60 11.57 -11.29
N SER A 107 -8.39 10.74 -11.98
CA SER A 107 -8.77 9.40 -11.53
C SER A 107 -7.55 8.54 -11.20
N VAL A 108 -6.55 8.47 -12.10
CA VAL A 108 -5.32 7.69 -11.89
C VAL A 108 -4.58 8.12 -10.63
N ARG A 109 -4.38 9.44 -10.43
CA ARG A 109 -3.71 9.95 -9.21
C ARG A 109 -4.48 9.61 -7.94
N ARG A 110 -5.81 9.68 -7.98
CA ARG A 110 -6.66 9.30 -6.84
C ARG A 110 -6.62 7.80 -6.57
N GLY A 111 -6.62 6.97 -7.60
CA GLY A 111 -6.44 5.52 -7.46
C GLY A 111 -5.13 5.16 -6.78
N LEU A 112 -4.02 5.78 -7.21
CA LEU A 112 -2.70 5.63 -6.55
C LEU A 112 -2.74 6.06 -5.08
N GLN A 113 -3.35 7.21 -4.78
CA GLN A 113 -3.51 7.69 -3.40
C GLN A 113 -4.39 6.76 -2.55
N ARG A 114 -5.44 6.18 -3.13
CA ARG A 114 -6.30 5.20 -2.45
C ARG A 114 -5.53 3.93 -2.12
N MET A 115 -4.72 3.40 -3.06
CA MET A 115 -3.85 2.24 -2.78
C MET A 115 -2.91 2.47 -1.59
N LEU A 116 -2.33 3.68 -1.46
CA LEU A 116 -1.52 4.04 -0.29
C LEU A 116 -2.32 3.93 1.02
N ARG A 117 -3.63 4.16 1.01
CA ARG A 117 -4.51 3.99 2.19
C ARG A 117 -4.79 2.53 2.54
N HIS A 118 -4.38 1.58 1.70
CA HIS A 118 -4.48 0.13 1.93
C HIS A 118 -3.10 -0.49 2.15
N GLY A 119 -2.10 0.28 2.63
CA GLY A 119 -0.77 -0.25 2.90
C GLY A 119 0.05 -0.57 1.64
N THR A 120 -0.44 -0.20 0.44
CA THR A 120 0.27 -0.52 -0.80
C THR A 120 1.53 0.33 -0.93
N THR A 121 2.68 -0.32 -1.07
CA THR A 121 3.95 0.34 -1.43
C THR A 121 4.44 -0.08 -2.81
N GLN A 122 3.74 -1.04 -3.43
CA GLN A 122 4.12 -1.67 -4.68
C GLN A 122 2.95 -2.01 -5.60
N VAL A 123 3.21 -1.95 -6.89
CA VAL A 123 2.20 -2.19 -7.93
C VAL A 123 2.72 -3.13 -8.99
N ALA A 124 1.88 -4.09 -9.38
CA ALA A 124 2.17 -4.96 -10.52
C ALA A 124 1.90 -4.20 -11.84
N GLY A 125 2.96 -4.08 -12.64
CA GLY A 125 2.91 -3.52 -14.00
C GLY A 125 2.67 -4.59 -15.07
N PRO A 126 2.93 -4.28 -16.35
CA PRO A 126 3.62 -3.08 -16.85
C PRO A 126 2.73 -1.83 -16.90
N PHE A 127 3.35 -0.65 -16.86
CA PHE A 127 2.70 0.64 -17.05
C PHE A 127 3.41 1.40 -18.17
N GLY A 128 2.65 1.85 -19.18
CA GLY A 128 3.13 2.90 -20.07
C GLY A 128 3.89 2.52 -21.33
N ALA A 129 3.67 1.34 -21.92
CA ALA A 129 4.02 1.18 -23.35
C ALA A 129 3.16 2.15 -24.19
N ASP A 130 1.86 2.18 -23.93
CA ASP A 130 0.88 2.95 -24.73
C ASP A 130 0.26 4.13 -23.97
N ASP A 131 0.69 4.40 -22.73
CA ASP A 131 0.11 5.47 -21.88
C ASP A 131 1.21 6.22 -21.08
N PRO A 132 1.78 7.30 -21.66
CA PRO A 132 2.79 8.13 -21.00
C PRO A 132 2.28 8.85 -19.74
N ALA A 133 0.99 9.19 -19.70
CA ALA A 133 0.40 9.90 -18.57
C ALA A 133 0.29 8.97 -17.35
N LEU A 134 -0.16 7.73 -17.56
CA LEU A 134 -0.15 6.68 -16.55
C LEU A 134 1.26 6.38 -16.05
N ARG A 135 2.23 6.23 -16.96
CA ARG A 135 3.65 6.02 -16.60
C ARG A 135 4.17 7.12 -15.68
N THR A 136 3.90 8.37 -16.05
CA THR A 136 4.32 9.54 -15.28
C THR A 136 3.64 9.59 -13.92
N ALA A 137 2.34 9.29 -13.84
CA ALA A 137 1.61 9.28 -12.58
C ALA A 137 2.14 8.20 -11.63
N VAL A 138 2.38 6.98 -12.12
CA VAL A 138 2.97 5.88 -11.35
C VAL A 138 4.38 6.25 -10.87
N ALA A 139 5.24 6.75 -11.76
CA ALA A 139 6.60 7.16 -11.39
C ALA A 139 6.60 8.23 -10.28
N ARG A 140 5.71 9.23 -10.36
CA ARG A 140 5.60 10.31 -9.36
C ARG A 140 4.98 9.87 -8.03
N SER A 141 4.32 8.72 -7.97
CA SER A 141 3.79 8.18 -6.71
C SER A 141 4.89 7.66 -5.77
N GLY A 142 6.05 7.27 -6.32
CA GLY A 142 7.15 6.64 -5.58
C GLY A 142 6.92 5.16 -5.25
N LEU A 143 5.80 4.57 -5.69
CA LEU A 143 5.53 3.14 -5.59
C LEU A 143 6.56 2.38 -6.41
N VAL A 144 7.01 1.24 -5.89
CA VAL A 144 7.86 0.33 -6.66
C VAL A 144 6.98 -0.43 -7.66
N VAL A 145 7.41 -0.42 -8.92
CA VAL A 145 6.75 -1.18 -9.99
C VAL A 145 7.43 -2.54 -10.09
N GLN A 146 6.68 -3.59 -9.78
CA GLN A 146 7.10 -4.95 -10.08
C GLN A 146 6.61 -5.32 -11.48
N VAL A 147 7.52 -5.77 -12.33
CA VAL A 147 7.13 -6.31 -13.64
C VAL A 147 6.44 -7.65 -13.38
N ALA A 148 5.14 -7.71 -13.63
CA ALA A 148 4.40 -8.96 -13.55
C ALA A 148 4.82 -9.90 -14.70
N PRO A 149 4.73 -11.23 -14.51
CA PRO A 149 4.90 -12.18 -15.60
C PRO A 149 3.94 -11.86 -16.76
N SER A 150 4.42 -12.06 -17.99
CA SER A 150 3.60 -11.94 -19.19
C SER A 150 3.15 -13.32 -19.67
N PRO A 151 1.85 -13.53 -19.99
CA PRO A 151 0.77 -12.54 -19.92
C PRO A 151 0.35 -12.27 -18.48
N VAL A 152 -0.04 -11.02 -18.19
CA VAL A 152 -0.64 -10.67 -16.89
C VAL A 152 -1.94 -11.46 -16.76
N PRO A 153 -2.10 -12.30 -15.73
CA PRO A 153 -3.32 -13.09 -15.57
C PRO A 153 -4.54 -12.17 -15.48
N VAL A 154 -5.54 -12.42 -16.32
CA VAL A 154 -6.85 -11.78 -16.17
C VAL A 154 -7.49 -12.40 -14.93
N ARG A 155 -7.86 -11.56 -13.96
CA ARG A 155 -8.59 -12.00 -12.77
C ARG A 155 -10.05 -11.62 -12.93
N ASP A 156 -10.94 -12.59 -12.72
CA ASP A 156 -12.37 -12.35 -12.71
C ASP A 156 -12.80 -11.63 -11.43
N GLY A 157 -13.96 -10.97 -11.49
CA GLY A 157 -14.56 -10.26 -10.36
C GLY A 157 -14.07 -8.82 -10.17
N VAL A 158 -14.69 -8.14 -9.20
CA VAL A 158 -14.50 -6.71 -8.94
C VAL A 158 -13.04 -6.40 -8.58
N PRO A 159 -12.39 -5.42 -9.23
CA PRO A 159 -11.08 -4.94 -8.79
C PRO A 159 -11.19 -4.33 -7.40
N ASP A 160 -10.46 -4.88 -6.44
CA ASP A 160 -10.48 -4.42 -5.04
C ASP A 160 -9.19 -3.66 -4.71
N LEU A 161 -9.34 -2.56 -3.97
CA LEU A 161 -8.22 -1.78 -3.46
C LEU A 161 -7.50 -2.49 -2.31
N ASP A 162 -8.17 -3.40 -1.59
CA ASP A 162 -7.58 -4.23 -0.56
C ASP A 162 -6.70 -5.34 -1.19
N PRO A 163 -5.37 -5.31 -0.96
CA PRO A 163 -4.46 -6.35 -1.46
C PRO A 163 -4.78 -7.77 -0.96
N PHE A 164 -5.49 -7.92 0.16
CA PHE A 164 -5.90 -9.21 0.72
C PHE A 164 -7.24 -9.71 0.18
N ALA A 165 -7.94 -8.97 -0.69
CA ALA A 165 -9.27 -9.34 -1.18
C ALA A 165 -9.30 -10.67 -1.95
N ALA A 166 -8.18 -11.04 -2.59
CA ALA A 166 -8.03 -12.32 -3.26
C ALA A 166 -7.72 -13.50 -2.29
N GLY A 167 -7.70 -13.22 -0.99
CA GLY A 167 -7.26 -14.16 0.05
C GLY A 167 -5.74 -14.34 0.07
N GLY A 168 -5.29 -15.22 0.96
CA GLY A 168 -3.87 -15.47 1.21
C GLY A 168 -3.35 -14.77 2.47
N ASP A 169 -2.05 -14.88 2.66
CA ASP A 169 -1.32 -14.37 3.82
C ASP A 169 -0.34 -13.26 3.42
N LEU A 170 0.40 -12.71 4.40
CA LEU A 170 1.45 -11.73 4.11
C LEU A 170 2.55 -12.26 3.20
N ALA A 171 2.87 -13.56 3.22
CA ALA A 171 3.90 -14.11 2.35
C ALA A 171 3.52 -13.97 0.86
N ARG A 172 2.24 -14.05 0.54
CA ARG A 172 1.72 -13.80 -0.82
C ARG A 172 1.51 -12.32 -1.13
N THR A 173 1.06 -11.54 -0.17
CA THR A 173 0.59 -10.17 -0.39
C THR A 173 1.67 -9.10 -0.20
N ALA A 174 2.64 -9.34 0.68
CA ALA A 174 3.80 -8.47 0.81
C ALA A 174 4.71 -8.60 -0.42
N HIS A 175 5.49 -7.55 -0.67
CA HIS A 175 6.55 -7.64 -1.68
C HIS A 175 7.67 -8.61 -1.27
N GLY A 176 8.03 -8.57 0.00
CA GLY A 176 9.20 -9.23 0.55
C GLY A 176 9.38 -8.89 2.02
N PRO A 177 10.35 -9.53 2.68
CA PRO A 177 10.55 -9.40 4.11
C PRO A 177 11.16 -8.05 4.51
N LEU A 178 10.87 -7.61 5.73
CA LEU A 178 11.59 -6.53 6.38
C LEU A 178 13.01 -7.01 6.70
N THR A 179 14.01 -6.35 6.12
CA THR A 179 15.43 -6.69 6.30
C THR A 179 16.23 -5.45 6.65
N VAL A 180 17.15 -5.56 7.59
CA VAL A 180 18.09 -4.46 7.90
C VAL A 180 18.93 -4.17 6.65
N GLY A 181 19.07 -2.89 6.30
CA GLY A 181 19.63 -2.40 5.04
C GLY A 181 18.67 -2.43 3.85
N GLY A 182 17.51 -3.08 3.99
CA GLY A 182 16.43 -3.11 3.01
C GLY A 182 15.70 -1.77 2.89
N ARG A 183 14.91 -1.59 1.83
CA ARG A 183 14.07 -0.41 1.63
C ARG A 183 12.97 -0.35 2.70
N ALA A 184 12.78 0.81 3.30
CA ALA A 184 11.78 1.03 4.34
C ALA A 184 10.39 1.24 3.74
N ASP A 185 9.74 0.13 3.39
CA ASP A 185 8.35 0.07 2.94
C ASP A 185 7.51 -0.67 3.98
N LEU A 186 6.67 0.05 4.71
CA LEU A 186 5.92 -0.48 5.86
C LEU A 186 4.43 -0.19 5.68
N ALA A 187 3.59 -1.12 6.15
CA ALA A 187 2.17 -0.91 6.33
C ALA A 187 1.78 -1.20 7.78
N VAL A 188 0.84 -0.43 8.31
CA VAL A 188 0.37 -0.56 9.69
C VAL A 188 -1.13 -0.72 9.69
N PHE A 189 -1.64 -1.72 10.40
CA PHE A 189 -3.04 -2.08 10.47
C PHE A 189 -3.53 -2.08 11.91
N ASP A 190 -4.62 -1.36 12.17
CA ASP A 190 -5.27 -1.35 13.48
C ASP A 190 -6.21 -2.57 13.61
N VAL A 191 -5.57 -3.73 13.77
CA VAL A 191 -6.21 -5.03 13.98
C VAL A 191 -5.48 -5.75 15.13
N PRO A 192 -6.17 -6.60 15.92
CA PRO A 192 -5.61 -7.15 17.15
C PRO A 192 -4.51 -8.19 16.92
N ASP A 193 -4.59 -8.95 15.83
CA ASP A 193 -3.68 -10.06 15.55
C ASP A 193 -3.62 -10.38 14.04
N GLU A 194 -2.67 -11.26 13.69
CA GLU A 194 -2.45 -11.69 12.31
C GLU A 194 -3.69 -12.39 11.70
N ALA A 195 -4.50 -13.10 12.49
CA ALA A 195 -5.70 -13.75 11.99
C ALA A 195 -6.76 -12.72 11.55
N ALA A 196 -6.90 -11.62 12.29
CA ALA A 196 -7.76 -10.50 11.93
C ALA A 196 -7.27 -9.76 10.67
N LEU A 197 -5.96 -9.76 10.41
CA LEU A 197 -5.41 -9.21 9.16
C LEU A 197 -5.86 -9.99 7.93
N TYR A 198 -6.09 -11.30 8.03
CA TYR A 198 -6.51 -12.15 6.91
C TYR A 198 -8.00 -12.46 6.89
N GLY A 199 -8.70 -12.31 8.02
CA GLY A 199 -10.14 -12.51 8.11
C GLY A 199 -10.93 -11.52 7.25
N GLY A 200 -12.14 -11.86 6.82
CA GLY A 200 -12.95 -11.03 5.90
C GLY A 200 -13.53 -9.73 6.49
N GLY A 201 -13.07 -9.30 7.66
CA GLY A 201 -13.51 -8.07 8.31
C GLY A 201 -12.72 -6.83 7.82
N PRO A 202 -13.10 -5.62 8.27
CA PRO A 202 -12.36 -4.41 7.97
C PRO A 202 -10.92 -4.48 8.50
N ARG A 203 -9.96 -4.08 7.66
CA ARG A 203 -8.52 -4.02 8.00
C ARG A 203 -8.03 -2.58 7.87
N PRO A 204 -8.35 -1.70 8.82
CA PRO A 204 -8.03 -0.29 8.70
C PRO A 204 -6.51 -0.08 8.70
N CYS A 205 -5.96 0.22 7.52
CA CYS A 205 -4.57 0.65 7.43
C CYS A 205 -4.46 2.08 7.98
N VAL A 206 -3.74 2.23 9.08
CA VAL A 206 -3.58 3.50 9.80
C VAL A 206 -2.31 4.24 9.40
N ALA A 207 -1.34 3.57 8.78
CA ALA A 207 -0.16 4.21 8.24
C ALA A 207 0.48 3.42 7.11
N THR A 208 1.02 4.15 6.13
CA THR A 208 1.86 3.58 5.07
C THR A 208 3.14 4.40 4.98
N VAL A 209 4.27 3.70 5.03
CA VAL A 209 5.61 4.26 4.89
C VAL A 209 6.18 3.77 3.56
N LEU A 210 6.61 4.70 2.71
CA LEU A 210 7.13 4.41 1.38
C LEU A 210 8.51 5.04 1.23
N ALA A 211 9.55 4.20 1.08
CA ALA A 211 10.95 4.64 1.14
C ALA A 211 11.23 5.54 2.36
N GLY A 212 10.79 5.10 3.54
CA GLY A 212 10.96 5.79 4.83
C GLY A 212 10.12 7.05 5.04
N ARG A 213 9.30 7.45 4.06
CA ARG A 213 8.38 8.59 4.18
C ARG A 213 6.99 8.12 4.58
N LEU A 214 6.42 8.71 5.62
CA LEU A 214 5.01 8.49 5.99
C LEU A 214 4.09 9.16 4.95
N VAL A 215 3.56 8.37 4.01
CA VAL A 215 2.74 8.85 2.87
C VAL A 215 1.24 8.72 3.10
N HIS A 216 0.84 7.87 4.04
CA HIS A 216 -0.53 7.78 4.55
C HIS A 216 -0.50 7.74 6.07
N ARG A 217 -1.45 8.43 6.69
CA ARG A 217 -1.75 8.35 8.12
C ARG A 217 -3.26 8.56 8.28
N ALA A 218 -3.95 7.57 8.83
CA ALA A 218 -5.34 7.74 9.25
C ALA A 218 -5.41 8.78 10.38
N ARG A 219 -6.49 9.57 10.39
CA ARG A 219 -6.72 10.57 11.43
C ARG A 219 -7.30 9.93 12.68
#